data_AF-A0A095SSE3-F1
#
_entry.id   AF-A0A095SSE3-F1
#
_cell.length_a   1.000
_cell.length_b   1.000
_cell.length_c   1.000
_cell.angle_alpha   90.00
_cell.angle_beta   90.00
_cell.angle_gamma   90.00
#
_symmetry.space_group_name_H-M   'P 1'
#
loop_
_entity.id
_entity.type
_entity.pdbx_description
1 polymer ?
#
loop_
_entity_poly.entity_id
_entity_poly.type
_entity_poly.pdbx_seq_one_letter_code
_entity_poly.pdbx_strand_id
1 'polypeptide(L)'
;MNKSIFIIACLFSLNCFSQKTIYLDENNNEIEVSEFQTKWRNADLKLFRWDYFKNSNEKVAQLHKNKFNFFNVNYENLSSELKKITNKKTSADTNFIIEYVFSNDLCSSDQNANEWSKERLKKRAEFLKSVKSTINSVNSKIVYIVVFDNKLLVNDYIKSIDFFFVDQSDFIKSNFLQQPAFCGSFILIKPDGNVLVSNGENRADFLLDYFEPATWNKIFSEKK
;
A
#
# COMPACT_ATOMS: atom_id res chain seq x y z
N MET A 1 42.79 20.93 -43.26
CA MET A 1 41.97 19.71 -43.09
C MET A 1 41.77 19.42 -41.61
N ASN A 2 40.49 19.43 -41.20
CA ASN A 2 39.87 18.54 -40.22
C ASN A 2 40.36 18.56 -38.75
N LYS A 3 40.12 19.67 -38.03
CA LYS A 3 39.96 19.63 -36.55
C LYS A 3 38.49 19.58 -36.10
N SER A 4 37.54 19.84 -37.00
CA SER A 4 36.10 19.90 -36.68
C SER A 4 35.38 18.55 -36.70
N ILE A 5 36.03 17.47 -37.14
CA ILE A 5 35.41 16.13 -37.22
C ILE A 5 35.50 15.36 -35.89
N PHE A 6 36.38 15.76 -34.97
CA PHE A 6 36.62 14.99 -33.74
C PHE A 6 35.61 15.25 -32.61
N ILE A 7 34.86 16.36 -32.65
CA ILE A 7 33.88 16.72 -31.61
C ILE A 7 32.53 16.00 -31.81
N ILE A 8 32.21 15.57 -33.03
CA ILE A 8 30.92 14.92 -33.34
C ILE A 8 30.92 13.43 -32.92
N ALA A 9 32.08 12.79 -32.78
CA ALA A 9 32.17 11.39 -32.37
C ALA A 9 32.01 11.16 -30.84
N CYS A 10 32.24 12.19 -30.01
CA CYS A 10 32.06 12.08 -28.55
C CYS A 10 30.60 12.27 -28.07
N LEU A 11 29.68 12.66 -28.96
CA LEU A 11 28.26 12.86 -28.60
C LEU A 11 27.39 11.60 -28.73
N PHE A 12 27.93 10.51 -29.31
CA PHE A 12 27.17 9.26 -29.52
C PHE A 12 27.45 8.15 -28.49
N SER A 13 28.32 8.38 -27.50
CA SER A 13 28.66 7.38 -26.46
C SER A 13 28.06 7.69 -25.09
N LEU A 14 27.07 8.58 -25.01
CA LEU A 14 26.18 8.62 -23.86
C LEU A 14 25.34 7.35 -23.87
N ASN A 15 25.92 6.28 -23.32
CA ASN A 15 25.20 5.07 -22.94
C ASN A 15 23.99 5.52 -22.13
N CYS A 16 22.82 5.48 -22.76
CA CYS A 16 21.57 5.68 -22.08
C CYS A 16 21.46 4.48 -21.13
N PHE A 17 21.91 4.65 -19.89
CA PHE A 17 21.77 3.64 -18.84
C PHE A 17 20.28 3.50 -18.53
N SER A 18 19.59 2.72 -19.36
CA SER A 18 18.23 2.28 -19.08
C SER A 18 18.30 1.37 -17.86
N GLN A 19 17.56 1.71 -16.80
CA GLN A 19 17.46 0.86 -15.62
C GLN A 19 16.85 -0.49 -16.02
N LYS A 20 17.59 -1.58 -15.79
CA LYS A 20 17.08 -2.92 -16.08
C LYS A 20 16.00 -3.25 -15.04
N THR A 21 14.82 -3.62 -15.51
CA THR A 21 13.77 -4.19 -14.65
C THR A 21 13.71 -5.69 -14.85
N ILE A 22 13.89 -6.44 -13.75
CA ILE A 22 13.72 -7.89 -13.70
C ILE A 22 12.28 -8.17 -13.23
N TYR A 23 11.57 -9.04 -13.94
CA TYR A 23 10.20 -9.42 -13.62
C TYR A 23 10.18 -10.84 -13.06
N LEU A 24 9.70 -11.00 -11.82
CA LEU A 24 9.64 -12.28 -11.14
C LEU A 24 8.18 -12.72 -10.97
N ASP A 25 7.92 -14.00 -11.23
CA ASP A 25 6.65 -14.64 -10.86
C ASP A 25 6.56 -14.89 -9.35
N GLU A 26 5.44 -15.46 -8.90
CA GLU A 26 5.17 -15.74 -7.50
C GLU A 26 6.01 -16.87 -6.90
N ASN A 27 6.81 -17.56 -7.72
CA ASN A 27 7.75 -18.61 -7.32
C ASN A 27 9.21 -18.14 -7.47
N ASN A 28 9.44 -16.84 -7.72
CA ASN A 28 10.74 -16.20 -7.97
C ASN A 28 11.42 -16.58 -9.30
N ASN A 29 10.68 -17.11 -10.28
CA ASN A 29 11.24 -17.32 -11.61
C ASN A 29 11.22 -16.02 -12.41
N GLU A 30 12.31 -15.72 -13.11
CA GLU A 30 12.33 -14.62 -14.08
C GLU A 30 11.43 -14.94 -15.26
N ILE A 31 10.50 -14.04 -15.57
CA ILE A 31 9.52 -14.16 -16.64
C ILE A 31 9.53 -12.92 -17.53
N GLU A 32 8.99 -13.04 -18.75
CA GLU A 32 8.84 -11.91 -19.65
C GLU A 32 7.86 -10.87 -19.10
N VAL A 33 8.08 -9.59 -19.43
CA VAL A 33 7.21 -8.48 -18.98
C VAL A 33 5.75 -8.68 -19.38
N SER A 34 5.50 -9.25 -20.56
CA SER A 34 4.14 -9.54 -21.06
C SER A 34 3.44 -10.61 -20.23
N GLU A 35 4.16 -11.67 -19.84
CA GLU A 35 3.66 -12.71 -18.95
C GLU A 35 3.38 -12.13 -17.56
N PHE A 36 4.31 -11.33 -17.02
CA PHE A 36 4.16 -10.66 -15.74
C PHE A 36 2.88 -9.80 -15.69
N GLN A 37 2.67 -8.94 -16.69
CA GLN A 37 1.49 -8.08 -16.76
C GLN A 37 0.19 -8.91 -16.89
N THR A 38 0.23 -10.01 -17.63
CA THR A 38 -0.91 -10.91 -17.78
C THR A 38 -1.26 -11.58 -16.45
N LYS A 39 -0.27 -12.12 -15.74
CA LYS A 39 -0.46 -12.72 -14.42
C LYS A 39 -0.94 -11.70 -13.38
N TRP A 40 -0.32 -10.52 -13.33
CA TRP A 40 -0.67 -9.48 -12.36
C TRP A 40 -2.12 -8.97 -12.51
N ARG A 41 -2.60 -8.84 -13.76
CA ARG A 41 -3.95 -8.34 -14.06
C ARG A 41 -5.01 -9.43 -13.98
N ASN A 42 -4.64 -10.70 -13.88
CA ASN A 42 -5.58 -11.79 -13.73
C ASN A 42 -6.09 -11.86 -12.28
N ALA A 43 -7.33 -11.46 -12.06
CA ALA A 43 -7.97 -11.43 -10.74
C ALA A 43 -8.11 -12.83 -10.10
N ASP A 44 -8.25 -13.89 -10.90
CA ASP A 44 -8.43 -15.26 -10.41
C ASP A 44 -7.17 -15.80 -9.73
N LEU A 45 -6.00 -15.32 -10.15
CA LEU A 45 -4.72 -15.72 -9.56
C LEU A 45 -4.48 -15.08 -8.18
N LYS A 46 -5.25 -14.03 -7.82
CA LYS A 46 -5.16 -13.32 -6.53
C LYS A 46 -3.71 -12.91 -6.20
N LEU A 47 -2.98 -12.46 -7.22
CA LEU A 47 -1.62 -11.97 -7.09
C LEU A 47 -1.61 -10.47 -6.81
N PHE A 48 -0.60 -10.01 -6.08
CA PHE A 48 -0.24 -8.61 -5.96
C PHE A 48 1.23 -8.41 -6.30
N ARG A 49 1.62 -7.16 -6.50
CA ARG A 49 2.97 -6.78 -6.94
C ARG A 49 3.72 -6.12 -5.80
N TRP A 50 5.04 -6.30 -5.76
CA TRP A 50 5.97 -5.46 -5.00
C TRP A 50 7.15 -5.09 -5.87
N ASP A 51 7.60 -3.84 -5.77
CA ASP A 51 8.73 -3.34 -6.52
C ASP A 51 9.84 -2.93 -5.56
N TYR A 52 11.08 -3.33 -5.84
CA TYR A 52 12.24 -2.95 -5.04
C TYR A 52 13.49 -2.81 -5.89
N PHE A 53 14.47 -2.04 -5.41
CA PHE A 53 15.79 -2.00 -6.02
C PHE A 53 16.64 -3.15 -5.48
N LYS A 54 17.17 -3.98 -6.37
CA LYS A 54 18.15 -5.03 -6.03
C LYS A 54 19.55 -4.43 -5.84
N ASN A 55 19.87 -3.41 -6.63
CA ASN A 55 21.06 -2.57 -6.54
C ASN A 55 20.77 -1.22 -7.24
N SER A 56 21.78 -0.36 -7.40
CA SER A 56 21.60 0.98 -7.98
C SER A 56 21.06 1.00 -9.42
N ASN A 57 21.21 -0.10 -10.17
CA ASN A 57 20.93 -0.16 -11.60
C ASN A 57 19.84 -1.19 -11.97
N GLU A 58 19.43 -2.03 -11.02
CA GLU A 58 18.46 -3.09 -11.22
C GLU A 58 17.25 -2.91 -10.31
N LYS A 59 16.09 -2.74 -10.93
CA LYS A 59 14.78 -2.79 -10.28
C LYS A 59 14.22 -4.20 -10.44
N VAL A 60 13.55 -4.71 -9.41
CA VAL A 60 12.79 -5.96 -9.46
C VAL A 60 11.32 -5.61 -9.28
N ALA A 61 10.47 -6.18 -10.14
CA ALA A 61 9.04 -6.24 -9.96
C ALA A 61 8.66 -7.70 -9.72
N GLN A 62 8.09 -8.00 -8.56
CA GLN A 62 7.81 -9.36 -8.12
C GLN A 62 6.31 -9.56 -7.87
N LEU A 63 5.78 -10.69 -8.32
CA LEU A 63 4.43 -11.13 -7.96
C LEU A 63 4.44 -11.91 -6.65
N HIS A 64 3.39 -11.73 -5.87
CA HIS A 64 3.19 -12.37 -4.58
C HIS A 64 1.77 -12.94 -4.51
N LYS A 65 1.62 -14.12 -3.89
CA LYS A 65 0.31 -14.73 -3.62
C LYS A 65 -0.37 -14.05 -2.43
N ASN A 66 -1.67 -14.31 -2.28
CA ASN A 66 -2.49 -13.81 -1.18
C ASN A 66 -2.75 -12.30 -1.25
N LYS A 67 -3.27 -11.85 -2.40
CA LYS A 67 -3.86 -10.51 -2.53
C LYS A 67 -4.89 -10.22 -1.43
N PHE A 68 -5.61 -11.24 -0.98
CA PHE A 68 -6.52 -11.14 0.15
C PHE A 68 -6.10 -12.05 1.29
N ASN A 69 -5.96 -11.50 2.50
CA ASN A 69 -5.75 -12.27 3.73
C ASN A 69 -6.88 -12.00 4.72
N PHE A 70 -7.13 -12.97 5.59
CA PHE A 70 -8.30 -12.98 6.45
C PHE A 70 -7.89 -13.42 7.85
N PHE A 71 -8.35 -12.70 8.85
CA PHE A 71 -8.02 -12.97 10.24
C PHE A 71 -9.28 -12.90 11.08
N ASN A 72 -9.23 -13.59 12.22
CA ASN A 72 -10.17 -13.42 13.31
C ASN A 72 -9.38 -13.01 14.55
N VAL A 73 -9.75 -11.90 15.16
CA VAL A 73 -9.02 -11.30 16.28
C VAL A 73 -9.97 -10.93 17.40
N ASN A 74 -9.43 -10.76 18.60
CA ASN A 74 -10.17 -10.09 19.67
C ASN A 74 -10.29 -8.59 19.32
N TYR A 75 -11.50 -8.17 18.95
CA TYR A 75 -11.76 -6.80 18.50
C TYR A 75 -11.50 -5.75 19.59
N GLU A 76 -11.77 -6.05 20.86
CA GLU A 76 -11.52 -5.13 21.97
C GLU A 76 -10.02 -4.84 22.12
N ASN A 77 -9.19 -5.89 22.06
CA ASN A 77 -7.73 -5.76 22.08
C ASN A 77 -7.23 -4.98 20.86
N LEU A 78 -7.70 -5.32 19.66
CA LEU A 78 -7.33 -4.59 18.43
C LEU A 78 -7.72 -3.11 18.52
N SER A 79 -8.94 -2.80 18.96
CA SER A 79 -9.43 -1.43 19.16
C SER A 79 -8.58 -0.67 20.18
N SER A 80 -8.14 -1.34 21.25
CA SER A 80 -7.20 -0.76 22.23
C SER A 80 -5.86 -0.40 21.61
N GLU A 81 -5.28 -1.26 20.77
CA GLU A 81 -4.03 -0.97 20.05
C GLU A 81 -4.20 0.17 19.03
N LEU A 82 -5.31 0.19 18.29
CA LEU A 82 -5.63 1.30 17.37
C LEU A 82 -5.82 2.63 18.11
N LYS A 83 -6.37 2.61 19.33
CA LYS A 83 -6.44 3.80 20.18
C LYS A 83 -5.05 4.28 20.58
N LYS A 84 -4.07 3.40 20.84
CA LYS A 84 -2.69 3.82 21.13
C LYS A 84 -2.04 4.49 19.92
N ILE A 85 -2.27 3.96 18.72
CA ILE A 85 -1.75 4.52 17.45
C ILE A 85 -2.38 5.89 17.16
N THR A 86 -3.70 5.99 17.32
CA THR A 86 -4.46 7.18 16.90
C THR A 86 -4.62 8.24 17.98
N ASN A 87 -4.41 7.86 19.25
CA ASN A 87 -4.82 8.61 20.44
C ASN A 87 -6.31 9.02 20.42
N LYS A 88 -7.16 8.26 19.71
CA LYS A 88 -8.60 8.52 19.58
C LYS A 88 -9.40 7.38 20.17
N LYS A 89 -10.44 7.73 20.93
CA LYS A 89 -11.45 6.75 21.36
C LYS A 89 -12.44 6.54 20.23
N THR A 90 -12.82 5.29 19.99
CA THR A 90 -13.87 4.89 19.06
C THR A 90 -14.98 4.15 19.81
N SER A 91 -16.15 4.04 19.19
CA SER A 91 -17.24 3.24 19.75
C SER A 91 -16.97 1.74 19.58
N ALA A 92 -17.63 0.91 20.41
CA ALA A 92 -17.50 -0.54 20.32
C ALA A 92 -18.00 -1.13 18.99
N ASP A 93 -18.85 -0.41 18.26
CA ASP A 93 -19.43 -0.81 16.98
C ASP A 93 -18.76 -0.14 15.76
N THR A 94 -17.60 0.49 15.96
CA THR A 94 -16.83 1.12 14.88
C THR A 94 -16.30 0.09 13.87
N ASN A 95 -16.41 0.39 12.59
CA ASN A 95 -15.69 -0.31 11.54
C ASN A 95 -14.41 0.48 11.21
N PHE A 96 -13.34 -0.18 10.80
CA PHE A 96 -12.13 0.53 10.35
C PHE A 96 -11.78 0.19 8.91
N ILE A 97 -11.32 1.21 8.19
CA ILE A 97 -10.52 1.06 6.97
C ILE A 97 -9.16 1.68 7.25
N ILE A 98 -8.11 0.87 7.16
CA ILE A 98 -6.73 1.31 7.34
C ILE A 98 -6.02 1.18 6.01
N GLU A 99 -5.58 2.30 5.43
CA GLU A 99 -4.60 2.29 4.34
C GLU A 99 -3.20 2.29 4.95
N TYR A 100 -2.38 1.28 4.64
CA TYR A 100 -1.03 1.14 5.14
C TYR A 100 0.00 1.51 4.07
N VAL A 101 0.91 2.42 4.40
CA VAL A 101 1.97 2.93 3.52
C VAL A 101 3.31 2.28 3.93
N PHE A 102 3.87 1.44 3.08
CA PHE A 102 5.13 0.75 3.35
C PHE A 102 6.35 1.64 3.12
N SER A 103 7.42 1.35 3.86
CA SER A 103 8.76 1.80 3.49
C SER A 103 9.23 1.11 2.20
N ASN A 104 10.01 1.84 1.40
CA ASN A 104 10.55 1.47 0.09
C ASN A 104 9.48 1.23 -0.99
N ASP A 105 8.26 1.76 -0.82
CA ASP A 105 7.20 1.62 -1.82
C ASP A 105 7.51 2.47 -3.06
N LEU A 106 7.83 1.79 -4.16
CA LEU A 106 8.17 2.41 -5.44
C LEU A 106 6.92 2.74 -6.29
N CYS A 107 5.74 2.80 -5.68
CA CYS A 107 4.49 3.14 -6.36
C CYS A 107 4.45 4.55 -6.94
N SER A 108 4.99 5.55 -6.23
CA SER A 108 5.08 6.90 -6.77
C SER A 108 6.41 7.12 -7.49
N SER A 109 6.40 8.00 -8.50
CA SER A 109 7.60 8.42 -9.24
C SER A 109 8.53 9.34 -8.43
N ASP A 110 8.34 9.42 -7.11
CA ASP A 110 9.12 10.30 -6.26
C ASP A 110 10.54 9.74 -6.12
N GLN A 111 11.55 10.62 -6.23
CA GLN A 111 12.96 10.22 -6.20
C GLN A 111 13.38 9.60 -4.85
N ASN A 112 12.62 9.84 -3.78
CA ASN A 112 12.83 9.24 -2.47
C ASN A 112 11.55 8.63 -1.92
N ALA A 113 11.39 7.32 -2.09
CA ALA A 113 10.23 6.57 -1.65
C ALA A 113 9.99 6.67 -0.13
N ASN A 114 11.06 6.86 0.66
CA ASN A 114 11.00 6.84 2.13
C ASN A 114 10.78 8.20 2.78
N GLU A 115 10.89 9.30 2.02
CA GLU A 115 10.74 10.65 2.55
C GLU A 115 9.35 11.21 2.27
N TRP A 116 8.67 11.62 3.34
CA TRP A 116 7.36 12.24 3.29
C TRP A 116 7.45 13.69 3.74
N SER A 117 7.78 14.56 2.78
CA SER A 117 7.82 16.00 3.00
C SER A 117 6.44 16.57 3.33
N LYS A 118 6.41 17.80 3.85
CA LYS A 118 5.18 18.55 4.12
C LYS A 118 4.29 18.67 2.87
N GLU A 119 4.88 18.96 1.72
CA GLU A 119 4.18 19.12 0.44
C GLU A 119 3.58 17.80 -0.04
N ARG A 120 4.32 16.69 0.09
CA ARG A 120 3.85 15.35 -0.25
C ARG A 120 2.68 14.93 0.62
N LEU A 121 2.80 15.14 1.94
CA LEU A 121 1.72 14.90 2.91
C LEU A 121 0.48 15.75 2.61
N LYS A 122 0.66 17.05 2.33
CA LYS A 122 -0.45 17.95 1.98
C LYS A 122 -1.19 17.49 0.72
N LYS A 123 -0.45 17.20 -0.36
CA LYS A 123 -1.04 16.68 -1.61
C LYS A 123 -1.79 15.37 -1.38
N ARG A 124 -1.22 14.45 -0.60
CA ARG A 124 -1.87 13.17 -0.26
C ARG A 124 -3.14 13.40 0.56
N ALA A 125 -3.11 14.28 1.55
CA ALA A 125 -4.27 14.61 2.36
C ALA A 125 -5.39 15.28 1.54
N GLU A 126 -5.04 16.18 0.62
CA GLU A 126 -5.99 16.81 -0.31
C GLU A 126 -6.66 15.78 -1.22
N PHE A 127 -5.87 14.87 -1.82
CA PHE A 127 -6.40 13.76 -2.62
C PHE A 127 -7.34 12.87 -1.81
N LEU A 128 -6.95 12.49 -0.59
CA LEU A 128 -7.74 11.59 0.26
C LEU A 128 -8.94 12.26 0.94
N LYS A 129 -9.07 13.59 0.86
CA LYS A 129 -10.21 14.30 1.45
C LYS A 129 -11.53 13.88 0.83
N SER A 130 -11.57 13.70 -0.50
CA SER A 130 -12.78 13.22 -1.19
C SER A 130 -13.09 11.76 -0.82
N VAL A 131 -12.08 10.90 -0.77
CA VAL A 131 -12.20 9.50 -0.35
C VAL A 131 -12.80 9.39 1.06
N LYS A 132 -12.23 10.13 2.02
CA LYS A 132 -12.75 10.21 3.41
C LYS A 132 -14.18 10.72 3.44
N SER A 133 -14.52 11.72 2.63
CA SER A 133 -15.88 12.26 2.54
C SER A 133 -16.88 11.22 2.03
N THR A 134 -16.53 10.45 1.00
CA THR A 134 -17.37 9.37 0.46
C THR A 134 -17.61 8.27 1.51
N ILE A 135 -16.55 7.83 2.20
CA ILE A 135 -16.66 6.80 3.25
C ILE A 135 -17.60 7.29 4.36
N ASN A 136 -17.41 8.53 4.83
CA ASN A 136 -18.23 9.12 5.88
C ASN A 136 -19.70 9.29 5.46
N SER A 137 -19.98 9.59 4.19
CA SER A 137 -21.36 9.77 3.70
C SER A 137 -22.10 8.44 3.56
N VAL A 138 -21.39 7.35 3.27
CA VAL A 138 -21.98 6.01 3.18
C VAL A 138 -22.25 5.44 4.57
N ASN A 139 -21.29 5.54 5.49
CA ASN A 139 -21.46 5.02 6.83
C ASN A 139 -20.57 5.76 7.84
N SER A 140 -21.21 6.56 8.70
CA SER A 140 -20.52 7.34 9.73
C SER A 140 -19.85 6.50 10.83
N LYS A 141 -20.13 5.18 10.88
CA LYS A 141 -19.45 4.24 11.78
C LYS A 141 -18.13 3.70 11.21
N ILE A 142 -17.80 4.00 9.96
CA ILE A 142 -16.51 3.63 9.36
C ILE A 142 -15.49 4.72 9.66
N VAL A 143 -14.44 4.37 10.38
CA VAL A 143 -13.27 5.21 10.59
C VAL A 143 -12.22 4.88 9.54
N TYR A 144 -11.92 5.85 8.68
CA TYR A 144 -10.82 5.76 7.72
C TYR A 144 -9.56 6.43 8.27
N ILE A 145 -8.45 5.69 8.26
CA ILE A 145 -7.12 6.18 8.64
C ILE A 145 -6.06 5.71 7.65
N VAL A 146 -4.99 6.50 7.53
CA VAL A 146 -3.75 6.13 6.83
C VAL A 146 -2.66 5.94 7.86
N VAL A 147 -1.97 4.82 7.80
CA VAL A 147 -0.90 4.47 8.72
C VAL A 147 0.41 4.27 7.95
N PHE A 148 1.43 4.99 8.37
CA PHE A 148 2.76 4.98 7.77
C PHE A 148 3.67 4.03 8.55
N ASP A 149 4.46 3.24 7.81
CA ASP A 149 5.54 2.42 8.34
C ASP A 149 6.53 3.27 9.17
N ASN A 150 6.94 2.77 10.34
CA ASN A 150 7.83 3.50 11.26
C ASN A 150 9.23 3.77 10.69
N LYS A 151 9.61 3.10 9.60
CA LYS A 151 10.87 3.33 8.88
C LYS A 151 10.82 4.53 7.92
N LEU A 152 9.65 5.12 7.69
CA LEU A 152 9.50 6.29 6.83
C LEU A 152 9.99 7.55 7.55
N LEU A 153 10.70 8.41 6.82
CA LEU A 153 11.08 9.74 7.29
C LEU A 153 9.89 10.68 7.06
N VAL A 154 8.99 10.73 8.04
CA VAL A 154 7.75 11.50 7.95
C VAL A 154 7.91 12.86 8.62
N ASN A 155 7.59 13.93 7.88
CA ASN A 155 7.60 15.28 8.43
C ASN A 155 6.55 15.45 9.55
N ASP A 156 6.88 16.23 10.58
CA ASP A 156 6.01 16.52 11.72
C ASP A 156 4.63 17.11 11.35
N TYR A 157 4.50 17.69 10.15
CA TYR A 157 3.21 18.12 9.59
C TYR A 157 2.15 17.02 9.57
N ILE A 158 2.54 15.73 9.58
CA ILE A 158 1.59 14.61 9.71
C ILE A 158 0.65 14.77 10.91
N LYS A 159 1.14 15.33 12.03
CA LYS A 159 0.36 15.58 13.26
C LYS A 159 -0.80 16.56 13.06
N SER A 160 -0.75 17.36 11.99
CA SER A 160 -1.83 18.29 11.63
C SER A 160 -2.95 17.66 10.77
N ILE A 161 -2.75 16.42 10.30
CA ILE A 161 -3.70 15.68 9.46
C ILE A 161 -4.37 14.63 10.35
N ASP A 162 -5.66 14.82 10.64
CA ASP A 162 -6.38 14.09 11.70
C ASP A 162 -6.60 12.59 11.43
N PHE A 163 -6.25 12.11 10.25
CA PHE A 163 -6.42 10.72 9.83
C PHE A 163 -5.12 10.06 9.39
N PHE A 164 -3.96 10.71 9.57
CA PHE A 164 -2.64 10.13 9.29
C PHE A 164 -1.92 9.79 10.60
N PHE A 165 -1.33 8.60 10.67
CA PHE A 165 -0.64 8.10 11.86
C PHE A 165 0.61 7.30 11.47
N VAL A 166 1.48 7.02 12.44
CA VAL A 166 2.67 6.17 12.22
C VAL A 166 2.53 4.92 13.09
N ASP A 167 2.82 3.74 12.52
CA ASP A 167 2.80 2.47 13.24
C ASP A 167 4.07 2.31 14.10
N GLN A 168 4.21 3.14 15.13
CA GLN A 168 5.44 3.25 15.93
C GLN A 168 5.94 1.91 16.49
N SER A 169 5.03 1.01 16.88
CA SER A 169 5.34 -0.30 17.44
C SER A 169 5.36 -1.44 16.43
N ASP A 170 5.26 -1.16 15.12
CA ASP A 170 5.06 -2.16 14.06
C ASP A 170 3.86 -3.10 14.32
N PHE A 171 2.85 -2.65 15.07
CA PHE A 171 1.75 -3.51 15.48
C PHE A 171 0.92 -3.95 14.27
N ILE A 172 0.52 -2.99 13.42
CA ILE A 172 -0.30 -3.30 12.23
C ILE A 172 0.51 -4.17 11.27
N LYS A 173 1.76 -3.77 11.01
CA LYS A 173 2.64 -4.48 10.09
C LYS A 173 2.86 -5.92 10.51
N SER A 174 3.29 -6.15 11.75
CA SER A 174 3.65 -7.48 12.26
C SER A 174 2.46 -8.43 12.37
N ASN A 175 1.25 -7.92 12.62
CA ASN A 175 0.08 -8.76 12.83
C ASN A 175 -0.70 -9.05 11.54
N PHE A 176 -0.71 -8.13 10.56
CA PHE A 176 -1.60 -8.24 9.40
C PHE A 176 -0.88 -8.26 8.05
N LEU A 177 0.36 -7.75 7.96
CA LEU A 177 1.03 -7.47 6.69
C LEU A 177 2.27 -8.35 6.53
N GLN A 178 2.05 -9.58 6.06
CA GLN A 178 3.11 -10.59 5.88
C GLN A 178 4.17 -10.18 4.85
N GLN A 179 3.78 -9.41 3.84
CA GLN A 179 4.63 -8.97 2.73
C GLN A 179 4.26 -7.54 2.34
N PRO A 180 5.25 -6.70 1.93
CA PRO A 180 4.97 -5.37 1.42
C PRO A 180 4.26 -5.47 0.08
N ALA A 181 3.41 -4.48 -0.21
CA ALA A 181 2.65 -4.44 -1.45
C ALA A 181 2.78 -3.08 -2.14
N PHE A 182 2.87 -3.11 -3.45
CA PHE A 182 3.01 -1.94 -4.31
C PHE A 182 1.76 -1.07 -4.20
N CYS A 183 1.94 0.20 -3.85
CA CYS A 183 0.86 1.14 -3.53
C CYS A 183 0.12 0.83 -2.23
N GLY A 184 0.77 0.18 -1.28
CA GLY A 184 0.23 -0.08 0.06
C GLY A 184 -0.68 -1.30 0.16
N SER A 185 -1.30 -1.42 1.34
CA SER A 185 -2.32 -2.44 1.65
C SER A 185 -3.49 -1.79 2.37
N PHE A 186 -4.67 -2.39 2.26
CA PHE A 186 -5.87 -1.93 2.93
C PHE A 186 -6.37 -2.99 3.91
N ILE A 187 -6.72 -2.57 5.13
CA ILE A 187 -7.21 -3.45 6.18
C ILE A 187 -8.61 -3.02 6.55
N LEU A 188 -9.57 -3.92 6.44
CA LEU A 188 -10.97 -3.74 6.80
C LEU A 188 -11.23 -4.53 8.08
N ILE A 189 -11.76 -3.86 9.09
CA ILE A 189 -12.02 -4.46 10.41
C ILE A 189 -13.48 -4.20 10.77
N LYS A 190 -14.18 -5.27 11.20
CA LYS A 190 -15.51 -5.18 11.79
C LYS A 190 -15.51 -5.52 13.29
N PRO A 191 -16.50 -5.03 14.06
CA PRO A 191 -16.68 -5.34 15.49
C PRO A 191 -16.80 -6.83 15.83
N ASP A 192 -17.16 -7.67 14.87
CA ASP A 192 -17.22 -9.12 15.02
C ASP A 192 -15.83 -9.79 15.12
N GLY A 193 -14.75 -9.01 15.01
CA GLY A 193 -13.37 -9.48 15.06
C GLY A 193 -12.85 -10.01 13.73
N ASN A 194 -13.65 -10.02 12.68
CA ASN A 194 -13.19 -10.41 11.35
C ASN A 194 -12.40 -9.27 10.71
N VAL A 195 -11.29 -9.62 10.07
CA VAL A 195 -10.38 -8.69 9.41
C VAL A 195 -10.08 -9.17 8.00
N LEU A 196 -10.21 -8.28 7.02
CA LEU A 196 -9.84 -8.50 5.62
C LEU A 196 -8.68 -7.58 5.26
N VAL A 197 -7.57 -8.15 4.79
CA VAL A 197 -6.45 -7.39 4.22
C VAL A 197 -6.48 -7.54 2.70
N SER A 198 -6.50 -6.43 1.98
CA SER A 198 -6.33 -6.34 0.52
C SER A 198 -4.96 -5.73 0.20
N ASN A 199 -4.06 -6.52 -0.36
CA ASN A 199 -2.71 -6.10 -0.73
C ASN A 199 -2.66 -5.48 -2.13
N GLY A 200 -1.93 -4.38 -2.24
CA GLY A 200 -1.62 -3.71 -3.50
C GLY A 200 -2.57 -2.56 -3.85
N GLU A 201 -2.35 -2.01 -5.03
CA GLU A 201 -3.06 -0.85 -5.56
C GLU A 201 -4.59 -0.94 -5.44
N ASN A 202 -5.16 -0.02 -4.66
CA ASN A 202 -6.59 0.15 -4.50
C ASN A 202 -6.91 1.57 -3.99
N ARG A 203 -8.19 1.87 -3.79
CA ARG A 203 -8.66 3.04 -3.05
C ARG A 203 -9.63 2.61 -1.95
N ALA A 204 -9.53 3.24 -0.80
CA ALA A 204 -10.34 2.91 0.37
C ALA A 204 -11.86 3.00 0.12
N ASP A 205 -12.31 3.95 -0.70
CA ASP A 205 -13.74 4.10 -1.03
C ASP A 205 -14.27 2.98 -1.93
N PHE A 206 -13.42 2.31 -2.72
CA PHE A 206 -13.82 1.13 -3.51
C PHE A 206 -13.99 -0.13 -2.67
N LEU A 207 -13.59 -0.09 -1.41
CA LEU A 207 -13.68 -1.22 -0.49
C LEU A 207 -14.96 -1.20 0.36
N LEU A 208 -15.83 -0.20 0.16
CA LEU A 208 -17.06 -0.05 0.93
C LEU A 208 -18.03 -1.24 0.73
N ASP A 209 -18.07 -1.82 -0.47
CA ASP A 209 -18.92 -2.98 -0.79
C ASP A 209 -18.59 -4.21 0.06
N TYR A 210 -17.37 -4.31 0.59
CA TYR A 210 -17.00 -5.38 1.52
C TYR A 210 -17.66 -5.22 2.89
N PHE A 211 -18.10 -4.04 3.28
CA PHE A 211 -18.84 -3.85 4.53
C PHE A 211 -20.29 -4.31 4.44
N GLU A 212 -20.84 -4.51 3.24
CA GLU A 212 -22.19 -5.03 3.07
C GLU A 212 -22.33 -6.42 3.71
N PRO A 213 -23.38 -6.66 4.54
CA PRO A 213 -23.53 -7.92 5.27
C PRO A 213 -23.48 -9.16 4.36
N ALA A 214 -24.10 -9.11 3.18
CA ALA A 214 -24.10 -10.22 2.24
C ALA A 214 -22.69 -10.54 1.73
N THR A 215 -21.93 -9.52 1.31
CA THR A 215 -20.55 -9.68 0.84
C THR A 215 -19.63 -10.17 1.95
N TRP A 216 -19.70 -9.54 3.13
CA TRP A 216 -18.87 -9.90 4.28
C TRP A 216 -19.13 -11.33 4.75
N ASN A 217 -20.40 -11.69 4.91
CA ASN A 217 -20.78 -13.03 5.35
C ASN A 217 -20.33 -14.06 4.33
N LYS A 218 -20.47 -13.82 3.03
CA LYS A 218 -19.97 -14.73 1.99
C LYS A 218 -18.47 -14.99 2.16
N ILE A 219 -17.68 -13.93 2.30
CA ILE A 219 -16.22 -14.00 2.42
C ILE A 219 -15.76 -14.80 3.64
N PHE A 220 -16.41 -14.64 4.80
CA PHE A 220 -16.00 -15.27 6.06
C PHE A 220 -16.75 -16.59 6.37
N SER A 221 -17.88 -16.87 5.72
CA SER A 221 -18.60 -18.15 5.85
C SER A 221 -17.99 -19.25 4.99
N GLU A 222 -17.47 -18.92 3.80
CA GLU A 222 -16.75 -19.85 2.92
C GLU A 222 -15.39 -20.33 3.50
N LYS A 223 -15.02 -19.86 4.70
CA LYS A 223 -13.74 -20.15 5.38
C LYS A 223 -13.88 -20.99 6.64
N LYS A 224 -15.09 -21.38 7.02
CA LYS A 224 -15.37 -22.38 8.05
C LYS A 224 -15.55 -23.75 7.40
#